data_AF-A0A4Q3KSX7-F1
#
_entry.id   AF-A0A4Q3KSX7-F1
#
_cell.length_a   1.000
_cell.length_b   1.000
_cell.length_c   1.000
_cell.angle_alpha   90.00
_cell.angle_beta   90.00
_cell.angle_gamma   90.00
#
_symmetry.space_group_name_H-M   'P 1'
#
loop_
_entity.id
_entity.type
_entity.pdbx_description
1 polymer ?
#
loop_
_entity_poly.entity_id
_entity_poly.type
_entity_poly.pdbx_seq_one_letter_code
_entity_poly.pdbx_strand_id
1 'polypeptide(L)'
;MQLLENPLLTNQIRQLMGPTPYTFPLVLAVLATQLSIAIYMRSHHPFSLPFILTAYVFGGTLNQNTFLAIHEITHNLAFKSLRANKVLAIVSNLAIGIPYAMAFKGYHREHHKYLGEEGIDTDLPSRFEALVLNNVAGKTFFA
;
A
#
# COMPACT_ATOMS: atom_id res chain seq x y z
N MET A 1 1.98 -21.61 16.91
CA MET A 1 1.41 -21.49 18.27
C MET A 1 2.43 -21.72 19.38
N GLN A 2 3.44 -22.60 19.20
CA GLN A 2 4.52 -22.86 20.19
C GLN A 2 5.41 -21.66 20.59
N LEU A 3 5.51 -20.60 19.78
CA LEU A 3 6.36 -19.43 20.12
C LEU A 3 5.75 -18.52 21.21
N LEU A 4 4.43 -18.58 21.41
CA LEU A 4 3.72 -17.73 22.39
C LEU A 4 3.73 -18.32 23.82
N GLU A 5 4.23 -19.55 23.99
CA GLU A 5 4.31 -20.21 25.30
C GLU A 5 5.57 -19.81 26.07
N ASN A 6 6.57 -19.20 25.42
CA ASN A 6 7.76 -18.66 26.07
C ASN A 6 7.53 -17.19 26.48
N PRO A 7 7.47 -16.86 27.79
CA PRO A 7 7.20 -15.51 28.26
C PRO A 7 8.29 -14.50 27.87
N LEU A 8 9.55 -14.93 27.81
CA LEU A 8 10.68 -14.07 27.42
C LEU A 8 10.57 -13.69 25.94
N LEU A 9 10.26 -14.66 25.08
CA LEU A 9 10.07 -14.40 23.66
C LEU A 9 8.83 -13.53 23.41
N THR A 10 7.74 -13.79 24.12
CA THR A 10 6.52 -12.97 24.04
C THR A 10 6.78 -11.52 24.41
N ASN A 11 7.60 -11.26 25.43
CA ASN A 11 7.99 -9.92 25.83
C ASN A 11 8.85 -9.22 24.77
N GLN A 12 9.80 -9.92 24.15
CA GLN A 12 10.62 -9.39 23.06
C GLN A 12 9.76 -9.00 21.85
N ILE A 13 8.81 -9.85 21.45
CA ILE A 13 7.90 -9.57 20.32
C ILE A 13 7.02 -8.35 20.63
N ARG A 14 6.48 -8.25 21.87
CA ARG A 14 5.65 -7.11 22.27
C ARG A 14 6.40 -5.78 22.22
N GLN A 15 7.71 -5.76 22.44
CA GLN A 15 8.51 -4.52 22.30
C GLN A 15 8.63 -4.05 20.85
N LEU A 16 8.50 -4.96 19.88
CA LEU A 16 8.51 -4.65 18.45
C LEU A 16 7.13 -4.24 17.94
N MET A 17 6.06 -4.51 18.69
CA MET A 17 4.71 -4.08 18.34
C MET A 17 4.53 -2.59 18.67
N GLY A 18 4.55 -1.74 17.66
CA GLY A 18 4.28 -0.33 17.86
C GLY A 18 4.49 0.50 16.61
N PRO A 19 4.33 1.82 16.73
CA PRO A 19 4.52 2.71 15.61
C PRO A 19 5.96 2.70 15.10
N THR A 20 6.11 2.61 13.78
CA THR A 20 7.38 2.70 13.07
C THR A 20 7.72 4.18 12.84
N PRO A 21 8.79 4.73 13.46
CA PRO A 21 9.09 6.16 13.41
C PRO A 21 9.49 6.64 12.01
N TYR A 22 9.95 5.73 11.14
CA TYR A 22 10.39 6.04 9.79
C TYR A 22 9.23 6.17 8.79
N THR A 23 8.02 5.70 9.11
CA THR A 23 6.89 5.71 8.17
C THR A 23 6.51 7.13 7.76
N PHE A 24 6.37 8.05 8.73
CA PHE A 24 6.01 9.44 8.45
C PHE A 24 7.02 10.18 7.53
N PRO A 25 8.33 10.23 7.86
CA PRO A 25 9.29 10.92 7.00
C PRO A 25 9.44 10.24 5.63
N LEU A 26 9.32 8.91 5.54
CA LEU A 26 9.39 8.20 4.27
C LEU A 26 8.22 8.55 3.35
N VAL A 27 7.00 8.61 3.89
CA VAL A 27 5.80 9.01 3.14
C VAL A 27 5.98 10.40 2.55
N LEU A 28 6.45 11.36 3.35
CA LEU A 28 6.67 12.72 2.86
C LEU A 28 7.77 12.79 1.80
N ALA A 29 8.86 12.06 1.99
CA ALA A 29 9.96 11.99 1.02
C ALA A 29 9.48 11.42 -0.31
N VAL A 30 8.78 10.28 -0.29
CA VAL A 30 8.27 9.61 -1.49
C VAL A 30 7.24 10.48 -2.21
N LEU A 31 6.29 11.09 -1.49
CA LEU A 31 5.32 12.02 -2.08
C LEU A 31 6.03 13.20 -2.74
N ALA A 32 6.98 13.84 -2.06
CA ALA A 32 7.73 14.96 -2.60
C ALA A 32 8.54 14.56 -3.85
N THR A 33 9.17 13.39 -3.85
CA THR A 33 9.88 12.86 -5.02
C THR A 33 8.93 12.66 -6.19
N GLN A 34 7.76 12.04 -5.98
CA GLN A 34 6.80 11.81 -7.06
C GLN A 34 6.27 13.13 -7.65
N LEU A 35 5.93 14.10 -6.80
CA LEU A 35 5.53 15.43 -7.25
C LEU A 35 6.65 16.15 -8.01
N SER A 36 7.90 16.01 -7.56
CA SER A 36 9.06 16.61 -8.23
C SER A 36 9.28 16.00 -9.62
N ILE A 37 9.17 14.67 -9.74
CA ILE A 37 9.25 13.97 -11.03
C ILE A 37 8.10 14.41 -11.94
N ALA A 38 6.87 14.51 -11.42
CA ALA A 38 5.71 14.95 -12.19
C ALA A 38 5.91 16.38 -12.74
N ILE A 39 6.42 17.30 -11.91
CA ILE A 39 6.73 18.67 -12.34
C ILE A 39 7.87 18.68 -13.36
N TYR A 40 8.93 17.90 -13.15
CA TYR A 40 10.06 17.80 -14.08
C TYR A 40 9.63 17.27 -15.45
N MET A 41 8.76 16.25 -15.47
CA MET A 41 8.29 15.60 -16.69
C MET A 41 7.11 16.31 -17.37
N ARG A 42 6.58 17.40 -16.81
CA ARG A 42 5.34 18.06 -17.27
C ARG A 42 5.32 18.53 -18.72
N SER A 43 6.48 18.81 -19.30
CA SER A 43 6.63 19.26 -20.70
C SER A 43 6.93 18.12 -21.68
N HIS A 44 7.11 16.89 -21.19
CA HIS A 44 7.32 15.72 -22.04
C HIS A 44 5.97 15.17 -22.50
N HIS A 45 5.91 14.75 -23.76
CA HIS A 45 4.73 14.04 -24.25
C HIS A 45 4.58 12.70 -23.49
N PRO A 46 3.37 12.31 -23.03
CA PRO A 46 3.18 11.09 -22.23
C PRO A 46 3.65 9.80 -22.92
N PHE A 47 3.60 9.77 -24.26
CA PHE A 47 4.07 8.63 -25.06
C PHE A 47 5.53 8.74 -25.50
N SER A 48 6.26 9.76 -25.04
CA SER A 48 7.69 9.86 -25.31
C SER A 48 8.46 8.78 -24.53
N LEU A 49 9.51 8.25 -25.14
CA LEU A 49 10.35 7.23 -24.50
C LEU A 49 10.88 7.65 -23.13
N PRO A 50 11.38 8.90 -22.92
CA PRO A 50 11.79 9.35 -21.58
C PRO A 50 10.65 9.30 -20.56
N PHE A 51 9.44 9.74 -20.94
CA PHE A 51 8.28 9.70 -20.04
C PHE A 51 7.90 8.28 -19.64
N ILE A 52 7.80 7.37 -20.60
CA ILE A 52 7.45 5.97 -20.36
C ILE A 52 8.49 5.29 -19.47
N LEU A 53 9.79 5.49 -19.74
CA LEU A 53 10.86 4.91 -18.92
C LEU A 53 10.85 5.44 -17.49
N THR A 54 10.69 6.76 -17.31
CA THR A 54 10.59 7.37 -15.98
C THR A 54 9.35 6.87 -15.22
N ALA A 55 8.20 6.80 -15.88
CA ALA A 55 6.96 6.31 -15.29
C ALA A 55 7.07 4.83 -14.88
N TYR A 56 7.70 4.00 -15.71
CA TYR A 56 7.87 2.58 -15.40
C TYR A 56 8.83 2.35 -14.23
N VAL A 57 10.04 2.91 -14.29
CA VAL A 57 11.08 2.67 -13.28
C VAL A 57 10.77 3.37 -11.96
N PHE A 58 10.53 4.68 -12.00
CA PHE A 58 10.32 5.46 -10.79
C PHE A 58 8.85 5.46 -10.37
N GLY A 59 7.93 5.68 -11.31
CA GLY A 59 6.49 5.68 -11.01
C GLY A 59 6.04 4.33 -10.44
N GLY A 60 6.37 3.22 -11.10
CA GLY A 60 6.06 1.88 -10.61
C GLY A 60 6.62 1.61 -9.20
N THR A 61 7.92 1.83 -9.01
CA THR A 61 8.60 1.56 -7.73
C THR A 61 8.07 2.44 -6.59
N LEU A 62 7.90 3.75 -6.83
CA LEU A 62 7.43 4.68 -5.80
C LEU A 62 5.94 4.49 -5.50
N ASN A 63 5.11 4.14 -6.49
CA ASN A 63 3.71 3.77 -6.25
C ASN A 63 3.60 2.53 -5.37
N GLN A 64 4.40 1.50 -5.62
CA GLN A 64 4.41 0.30 -4.77
C GLN A 64 4.78 0.64 -3.32
N ASN A 65 5.75 1.53 -3.12
CA ASN A 65 6.07 2.05 -1.81
C ASN A 65 4.87 2.79 -1.17
N THR A 66 4.19 3.65 -1.92
CA THR A 66 3.01 4.38 -1.46
C THR A 66 1.87 3.43 -1.04
N PHE A 67 1.58 2.38 -1.82
CA PHE A 67 0.58 1.37 -1.48
C PHE A 67 0.94 0.66 -0.16
N LEU A 68 2.19 0.22 -0.02
CA LEU A 68 2.66 -0.45 1.20
C LEU A 68 2.67 0.49 2.42
N ALA A 69 3.04 1.75 2.24
CA ALA A 69 2.97 2.74 3.30
C ALA A 69 1.53 2.97 3.75
N ILE A 70 0.57 3.09 2.82
CA ILE A 70 -0.85 3.21 3.16
C ILE A 70 -1.33 1.96 3.91
N HIS A 71 -0.95 0.76 3.46
CA HIS A 71 -1.20 -0.49 4.18
C HIS A 71 -0.74 -0.40 5.64
N GLU A 72 0.54 -0.10 5.88
CA GLU A 72 1.08 0.02 7.24
C GLU A 72 0.36 1.09 8.09
N ILE A 73 0.04 2.25 7.49
CA ILE A 73 -0.69 3.33 8.17
C ILE A 73 -2.12 2.89 8.52
N THR A 74 -2.78 2.06 7.72
CA THR A 74 -4.15 1.58 8.01
C THR A 74 -4.22 0.71 9.26
N HIS A 75 -3.13 -0.03 9.55
CA HIS A 75 -2.91 -0.73 10.82
C HIS A 75 -2.66 0.21 12.00
N ASN A 76 -2.56 1.52 11.76
CA ASN A 76 -2.23 2.57 12.73
C ASN A 76 -0.80 2.45 13.27
N LEU A 77 0.12 1.95 12.44
CA LEU A 77 1.52 1.76 12.80
C LEU A 77 2.43 2.94 12.42
N ALA A 78 1.88 4.08 11.96
CA ALA A 78 2.68 5.30 11.79
C ALA A 78 2.66 6.20 13.04
N PHE A 79 1.53 6.25 13.75
CA PHE A 79 1.39 7.04 14.98
C PHE A 79 0.51 6.34 16.01
N LYS A 80 0.61 6.73 17.28
CA LYS A 80 -0.37 6.31 18.30
C LYS A 80 -1.76 6.91 18.08
N SER A 81 -1.85 8.08 17.43
CA SER A 81 -3.12 8.78 17.20
C SER A 81 -3.82 8.25 15.94
N LEU A 82 -5.06 7.75 16.10
CA LEU A 82 -5.89 7.29 14.97
C LEU A 82 -6.17 8.40 13.96
N ARG A 83 -6.37 9.64 14.43
CA ARG A 83 -6.61 10.80 13.54
C ARG A 83 -5.36 11.13 12.73
N ALA A 84 -4.18 11.11 13.36
CA ALA A 84 -2.91 11.37 12.67
C ALA A 84 -2.64 10.33 11.57
N ASN A 85 -2.89 9.04 11.84
CA ASN A 85 -2.76 8.00 10.81
C ASN A 85 -3.73 8.22 9.64
N LYS A 86 -5.00 8.56 9.90
CA LYS A 86 -5.96 8.85 8.83
C LYS A 86 -5.51 10.03 7.95
N VAL A 87 -5.04 11.11 8.57
CA VAL A 87 -4.52 12.27 7.84
C VAL A 87 -3.30 11.88 7.02
N LEU A 88 -2.34 11.15 7.59
CA LEU A 88 -1.15 10.72 6.86
C LEU A 88 -1.48 9.77 5.70
N ALA A 89 -2.44 8.86 5.87
CA ALA A 89 -2.89 7.98 4.78
C ALA A 89 -3.50 8.79 3.63
N ILE A 90 -4.31 9.81 3.92
CA ILE A 90 -4.87 10.71 2.91
C ILE A 90 -3.75 11.50 2.20
N VAL A 91 -2.77 12.02 2.95
CA VAL A 91 -1.62 12.72 2.38
C VAL A 91 -0.80 11.80 1.47
N SER A 92 -0.49 10.58 1.92
CA SER A 92 0.21 9.58 1.12
C SER A 92 -0.53 9.27 -0.17
N ASN A 93 -1.85 9.18 -0.11
CA ASN A 93 -2.71 8.87 -1.25
C ASN A 93 -2.69 9.95 -2.35
N LEU A 94 -2.28 11.18 -2.05
CA LEU A 94 -2.15 12.24 -3.06
C LEU A 94 -1.23 11.84 -4.22
N ALA A 95 -0.23 10.98 -3.97
CA ALA A 95 0.66 10.46 -5.01
C ALA A 95 -0.06 9.56 -6.03
N ILE A 96 -1.14 8.88 -5.64
CA ILE A 96 -1.91 7.96 -6.50
C ILE A 96 -2.95 8.71 -7.36
N GLY A 97 -3.41 9.88 -6.90
CA GLY A 97 -4.43 10.68 -7.60
C GLY A 97 -5.88 10.16 -7.50
N ILE A 98 -6.08 8.93 -7.02
CA ILE A 98 -7.41 8.32 -6.79
C ILE A 98 -7.63 8.16 -5.28
N PRO A 99 -8.72 8.70 -4.69
CA PRO A 99 -8.93 8.72 -3.25
C PRO A 99 -9.41 7.36 -2.72
N TYR A 100 -8.50 6.40 -2.51
CA TYR A 100 -8.83 5.03 -2.08
C TYR A 100 -8.49 4.74 -0.61
N ALA A 101 -7.61 5.52 0.03
CA ALA A 101 -7.00 5.15 1.32
C ALA A 101 -8.00 4.91 2.47
N MET A 102 -9.11 5.66 2.52
CA MET A 102 -10.12 5.48 3.58
C MET A 102 -11.01 4.26 3.33
N ALA A 103 -11.34 3.98 2.07
CA ALA A 103 -12.06 2.76 1.69
C ALA A 103 -11.18 1.52 1.94
N PHE A 104 -9.91 1.60 1.52
CA PHE A 104 -8.93 0.55 1.73
C PHE A 104 -8.82 0.16 3.21
N LYS A 105 -8.81 1.12 4.14
CA LYS A 105 -8.79 0.79 5.58
C LYS A 105 -9.96 -0.11 6.02
N GLY A 106 -11.14 0.06 5.43
CA GLY A 106 -12.31 -0.77 5.70
C GLY A 106 -12.12 -2.19 5.17
N TYR A 107 -11.90 -2.30 3.87
CA TYR A 107 -11.73 -3.58 3.16
C TYR A 107 -10.52 -4.36 3.65
N HIS A 108 -9.38 -3.70 3.89
CA HIS A 108 -8.17 -4.33 4.41
C HIS A 108 -8.37 -4.94 5.80
N ARG A 109 -9.21 -4.31 6.63
CA ARG A 109 -9.60 -4.89 7.93
C ARG A 109 -10.51 -6.09 7.77
N GLU A 110 -11.40 -6.08 6.77
CA GLU A 110 -12.24 -7.24 6.43
C GLU A 110 -11.37 -8.40 5.94
N HIS A 111 -10.44 -8.15 5.02
CA HIS A 111 -9.43 -9.11 4.56
C HIS A 111 -8.71 -9.79 5.74
N HIS A 112 -8.14 -9.01 6.67
CA HIS A 112 -7.44 -9.60 7.83
C HIS A 112 -8.37 -10.35 8.80
N LYS A 113 -9.65 -9.97 8.90
CA LYS A 113 -10.61 -10.58 9.82
C LYS A 113 -11.25 -11.85 9.25
N TYR A 114 -11.49 -11.87 7.94
CA TYR A 114 -12.20 -12.90 7.19
C TYR A 114 -11.31 -13.44 6.06
N LEU A 115 -10.04 -13.66 6.37
CA LEU A 115 -9.01 -14.00 5.39
C LEU A 115 -9.37 -15.27 4.60
N GLY A 116 -9.46 -15.14 3.28
CA GLY A 116 -9.82 -16.23 2.39
C GLY A 116 -11.31 -16.61 2.39
N GLU A 117 -12.19 -15.81 2.98
CA GLU A 117 -13.63 -16.04 2.96
C GLU A 117 -14.27 -15.50 1.66
N GLU A 118 -14.84 -16.40 0.85
CA GLU A 118 -15.45 -16.06 -0.45
C GLU A 118 -16.58 -15.05 -0.28
N GLY A 119 -16.52 -13.94 -1.02
CA GLY A 119 -17.55 -12.89 -1.00
C GLY A 119 -17.40 -11.86 0.12
N ILE A 120 -16.42 -12.01 1.02
CA ILE A 120 -16.07 -11.01 2.05
C ILE A 120 -14.64 -10.51 1.84
N ASP A 121 -13.68 -11.42 1.67
CA ASP A 121 -12.30 -11.04 1.39
C ASP A 121 -12.18 -10.47 -0.02
N THR A 122 -11.97 -9.16 -0.12
CA THR A 122 -11.83 -8.46 -1.40
C THR A 122 -10.55 -8.78 -2.15
N ASP A 123 -9.60 -9.48 -1.52
CA ASP A 123 -8.36 -9.90 -2.17
C ASP A 123 -8.52 -11.23 -2.92
N LEU A 124 -9.67 -11.90 -2.78
CA LEU A 124 -10.01 -13.06 -3.59
C LEU A 124 -10.62 -12.65 -4.93
N PRO A 125 -10.26 -13.33 -6.03
CA PRO A 125 -10.91 -13.10 -7.31
C PRO A 125 -12.38 -13.55 -7.23
N SER A 126 -13.27 -12.77 -7.84
CA SER A 126 -14.63 -13.22 -8.11
C SER A 126 -14.63 -14.45 -9.01
N ARG A 127 -15.74 -15.19 -9.02
CA ARG A 127 -15.90 -16.37 -9.91
C ARG A 127 -15.71 -16.02 -11.38
N PHE A 128 -16.19 -14.84 -11.79
CA PHE A 128 -16.02 -14.37 -13.17
C PHE A 128 -14.56 -14.08 -13.49
N GLU A 129 -13.85 -13.37 -12.61
CA GLU A 129 -12.42 -13.10 -12.75
C GLU A 129 -11.61 -14.40 -12.82
N ALA A 130 -11.89 -15.36 -11.93
CA ALA A 130 -11.24 -16.66 -11.95
C ALA A 130 -11.46 -17.45 -13.26
N LEU A 131 -12.61 -17.30 -13.91
CA LEU A 131 -12.87 -17.94 -15.21
C LEU A 131 -12.13 -17.25 -16.35
N VAL A 132 -12.09 -15.92 -16.36
CA VAL A 132 -11.52 -15.13 -17.47
C VAL A 132 -10.00 -15.03 -17.38
N LEU A 133 -9.44 -14.96 -16.17
CA LEU A 133 -8.05 -14.57 -15.93
C LEU A 133 -7.14 -15.74 -15.55
N ASN A 134 -7.66 -16.97 -15.53
CA ASN A 134 -6.86 -18.17 -15.24
C ASN A 134 -6.01 -18.61 -16.45
N ASN A 135 -5.16 -17.72 -16.93
CA ASN A 135 -4.17 -17.95 -17.98
C ASN A 135 -2.93 -17.05 -17.75
N VAL A 136 -1.88 -17.22 -18.55
CA VAL A 136 -0.61 -16.46 -18.37
C VAL A 136 -0.84 -14.95 -18.47
N ALA A 137 -1.59 -14.49 -19.48
CA ALA A 137 -1.84 -13.06 -19.67
C ALA A 137 -2.69 -12.47 -18.53
N GLY A 138 -3.71 -13.20 -18.07
CA GLY A 138 -4.53 -12.81 -16.94
C GLY A 138 -3.74 -12.70 -15.64
N LYS A 139 -2.80 -13.62 -15.39
CA LYS A 139 -1.87 -13.54 -14.25
C LYS A 139 -0.97 -12.32 -14.36
N THR A 140 -0.46 -11.99 -15.54
CA THR A 140 0.38 -10.79 -15.75
C THR A 140 -0.39 -9.48 -15.54
N PHE A 141 -1.70 -9.44 -15.79
CA PHE A 141 -2.50 -8.23 -15.58
C PHE A 141 -2.60 -7.82 -14.09
N PHE A 142 -2.56 -8.78 -13.18
CA PHE A 142 -2.63 -8.57 -11.72
C PHE A 142 -1.27 -8.76 -11.00
N ALA A 143 -0.20 -9.08 -11.73
CA ALA A 143 1.14 -9.33 -11.17
C ALA A 143 1.94 -8.04 -10.93
#